data_AF-A0A962Y2L4-F1
#
_entry.id   AF-A0A962Y2L4-F1
#
_cell.length_a   1.000
_cell.length_b   1.000
_cell.length_c   1.000
_cell.angle_alpha   90.00
_cell.angle_beta   90.00
_cell.angle_gamma   90.00
#
_symmetry.space_group_name_H-M   'P 1'
#
loop_
_entity.id
_entity.type
_entity.pdbx_description
1 polymer ?
#
loop_
_entity_poly.entity_id
_entity_poly.type
_entity_poly.pdbx_seq_one_letter_code
_entity_poly.pdbx_strand_id
1 'polypeptide(L)' 'EETRVESLPLYLDKEQALAREMGVLGLPVTVILDPEGREIARMTGDAEWDGESARAIVAALLAAD' A
#
# COMPACT_ATOMS: atom_id res chain seq x y z
N GLU A 1 -13.29 -6.71 11.58
CA GLU A 1 -14.34 -5.68 11.54
C GLU A 1 -14.13 -4.88 10.25
N GLU A 2 -15.18 -4.61 9.49
CA GLU A 2 -15.06 -3.97 8.17
C GLU A 2 -15.08 -2.45 8.35
N THR A 3 -14.03 -1.75 7.92
CA THR A 3 -13.78 -0.33 8.23
C THR A 3 -14.68 0.66 7.46
N ARG A 4 -15.66 0.18 6.68
CA ARG A 4 -16.58 0.97 5.83
C ARG A 4 -15.87 2.03 4.97
N VAL A 5 -14.68 1.70 4.47
CA VAL A 5 -13.95 2.59 3.56
C VAL A 5 -14.59 2.50 2.18
N GLU A 6 -15.26 3.57 1.76
CA GLU A 6 -15.93 3.65 0.45
C GLU A 6 -15.01 4.22 -0.64
N SER A 7 -13.94 4.91 -0.27
CA SER A 7 -13.05 5.61 -1.20
C SER A 7 -11.95 4.74 -1.80
N LEU A 8 -11.81 3.47 -1.36
CA LEU A 8 -10.80 2.55 -1.85
C LEU A 8 -11.46 1.43 -2.65
N PRO A 9 -11.40 1.47 -4.00
CA PRO A 9 -11.96 0.41 -4.82
C PRO A 9 -11.24 -0.92 -4.57
N LEU A 10 -12.00 -1.99 -4.43
CA LEU A 10 -11.45 -3.33 -4.33
C LEU A 10 -11.08 -3.84 -5.74
N TYR A 11 -9.80 -4.12 -5.94
CA TYR A 11 -9.31 -4.82 -7.13
C TYR A 11 -8.94 -6.25 -6.77
N LEU A 12 -9.23 -7.19 -7.68
CA LEU A 12 -8.97 -8.62 -7.48
C LEU A 12 -8.06 -9.16 -8.56
N ASP A 13 -6.84 -9.56 -8.16
CA ASP A 13 -5.89 -10.30 -8.99
C ASP A 13 -6.18 -11.80 -8.91
N LYS A 14 -7.20 -12.26 -9.66
CA LYS A 14 -7.67 -13.66 -9.63
C LYS A 14 -6.59 -14.68 -9.98
N GLU A 15 -5.69 -14.32 -10.89
CA GLU A 15 -4.64 -15.21 -11.40
C GLU A 15 -3.32 -15.08 -10.59
N GLN A 16 -3.28 -14.15 -9.64
CA GLN A 16 -2.08 -13.79 -8.87
C GLN A 16 -0.92 -13.33 -9.78
N ALA A 17 -1.22 -12.82 -10.96
CA ALA A 17 -0.20 -12.42 -11.94
C ALA A 17 0.58 -11.21 -11.43
N LEU A 18 -0.11 -10.19 -10.92
CA LEU A 18 0.49 -9.00 -10.33
C LEU A 18 1.29 -9.38 -9.07
N ALA A 19 0.72 -10.20 -8.19
CA ALA A 19 1.41 -10.62 -6.97
C ALA A 19 2.74 -11.34 -7.27
N ARG A 20 2.77 -12.22 -8.28
CA ARG A 20 3.99 -12.92 -8.71
C ARG A 20 5.00 -11.98 -9.35
N GLU A 21 4.57 -11.11 -10.26
CA GLU A 21 5.43 -10.12 -10.91
C GLU A 21 6.06 -9.18 -9.87
N MET A 22 5.31 -8.79 -8.85
CA MET A 22 5.75 -7.95 -7.74
C MET A 22 6.56 -8.70 -6.66
N GLY A 23 6.85 -9.99 -6.85
CA GLY A 23 7.64 -10.79 -5.93
C GLY A 23 7.02 -10.93 -4.53
N VAL A 24 5.69 -10.98 -4.43
CA VAL A 24 4.99 -11.12 -3.14
C VAL A 24 5.16 -12.55 -2.61
N LEU A 25 5.90 -12.68 -1.50
CA LEU A 25 6.20 -13.98 -0.87
C LEU A 25 5.29 -14.32 0.32
N GLY A 26 4.57 -13.32 0.85
CA GLY A 26 3.70 -13.45 2.00
C GLY A 26 2.77 -12.25 2.08
N LEU A 27 1.65 -12.39 2.79
CA LEU A 27 0.66 -11.33 2.98
C LEU A 27 0.56 -10.93 4.46
N PRO A 28 0.11 -9.70 4.76
CA PRO A 28 -0.13 -8.62 3.79
C PRO A 28 1.17 -7.97 3.29
N VAL A 29 1.11 -7.36 2.10
CA VAL A 29 2.15 -6.48 1.56
C VAL A 29 1.52 -5.17 1.17
N THR A 30 2.16 -4.07 1.55
CA THR A 30 1.79 -2.72 1.12
C THR A 30 2.98 -2.10 0.37
N VAL A 31 2.69 -1.46 -0.76
CA VAL A 31 3.67 -0.70 -1.55
C VAL A 31 3.21 0.74 -1.67
N ILE A 32 4.15 1.67 -1.72
CA ILE A 32 3.90 3.08 -2.02
C ILE A 32 4.57 3.39 -3.34
N LEU A 33 3.81 4.00 -4.26
CA LEU A 33 4.28 4.43 -5.55
C LEU A 33 4.36 5.96 -5.59
N ASP A 34 5.32 6.50 -6.34
CA ASP A 34 5.37 7.93 -6.66
C ASP A 34 4.44 8.29 -7.85
N PRO A 35 4.30 9.58 -8.23
CA PRO A 35 3.45 10.00 -9.34
C PRO A 35 3.83 9.41 -10.70
N GLU A 36 5.09 9.00 -10.90
CA GLU A 36 5.56 8.30 -12.10
C GLU A 36 5.28 6.80 -12.06
N GLY A 37 4.70 6.28 -10.97
CA GLY A 37 4.36 4.87 -10.78
C GLY A 37 5.53 4.01 -10.32
N ARG A 38 6.63 4.59 -9.83
CA ARG A 38 7.80 3.85 -9.32
C ARG A 38 7.57 3.49 -7.86
N GLU A 39 7.95 2.27 -7.48
CA GLU A 39 7.93 1.85 -6.08
C GLU A 39 9.00 2.60 -5.27
N ILE A 40 8.54 3.38 -4.28
CA ILE A 40 9.40 4.17 -3.39
C ILE A 40 9.45 3.61 -1.97
N ALA A 41 8.51 2.73 -1.60
CA ALA A 41 8.54 2.01 -0.33
C ALA A 41 7.75 0.70 -0.40
N ARG A 42 8.15 -0.26 0.44
CA ARG A 42 7.48 -1.56 0.62
C ARG A 42 7.51 -1.98 2.06
N MET A 43 6.40 -2.59 2.51
CA MET A 43 6.27 -3.21 3.81
C MET A 43 5.58 -4.56 3.70
N THR A 44 6.12 -5.55 4.42
CA THR A 44 5.52 -6.89 4.57
C THR A 44 5.09 -7.08 6.02
N GLY A 45 3.89 -7.59 6.23
CA GLY A 45 3.28 -7.75 7.55
C GLY A 45 2.31 -6.63 7.91
N ASP A 46 1.66 -6.79 9.06
CA ASP A 46 0.61 -5.88 9.53
C ASP A 46 1.19 -4.54 10.01
N ALA A 47 0.40 -3.46 9.89
CA ALA A 47 0.72 -2.17 10.49
C ALA A 47 -0.53 -1.38 10.87
N GLU A 48 -0.35 -0.45 11.81
CA GLU A 48 -1.34 0.54 12.24
C GLU A 48 -1.30 1.76 11.30
N TRP A 49 -2.02 1.67 10.19
CA TRP A 49 -2.03 2.69 9.13
C TRP A 49 -2.79 3.98 9.49
N ASP A 50 -3.62 3.95 10.52
CA ASP A 50 -4.35 5.10 11.05
C ASP A 50 -3.63 5.81 12.20
N GLY A 51 -2.48 5.30 12.64
CA GLY A 51 -1.63 5.88 13.68
C GLY A 51 -0.81 7.10 13.25
N GLU A 52 -0.21 7.79 14.22
CA GLU A 52 0.55 9.03 13.99
C GLU A 52 1.75 8.84 13.04
N SER A 53 2.46 7.72 13.19
CA SER A 53 3.62 7.39 12.35
C SER A 53 3.24 7.27 10.86
N ALA A 54 2.18 6.52 10.55
CA ALA A 54 1.72 6.33 9.17
C ALA A 54 1.26 7.65 8.55
N ARG A 55 0.50 8.47 9.30
CA ARG A 55 0.07 9.80 8.86
C ARG A 55 1.26 10.73 8.59
N ALA A 56 2.30 10.70 9.43
CA ALA A 56 3.49 11.50 9.25
C ALA A 56 4.27 11.12 7.97
N ILE A 57 4.39 9.82 7.69
CA ILE A 57 5.00 9.33 6.44
C ILE A 57 4.22 9.82 5.22
N VAL A 58 2.90 9.63 5.21
CA VAL A 58 2.06 10.07 4.08
C VAL A 58 2.14 11.59 3.90
N ALA A 59 2.09 12.37 4.97
CA ALA A 59 2.23 13.83 4.90
C ALA A 59 3.59 14.27 4.34
N ALA A 60 4.68 13.59 4.73
CA ALA A 60 6.01 13.88 4.20
C ALA A 60 6.12 13.56 2.70
N LEU A 61 5.52 12.46 2.25
CA LEU A 61 5.49 12.08 0.84
C LEU A 61 4.66 13.04 -0.02
N LEU A 62 3.55 13.55 0.50
CA LEU A 62 2.71 14.53 -0.20
C LEU A 62 3.35 15.93 -0.27
N ALA A 63 4.31 16.23 0.60
CA ALA A 63 5.03 17.51 0.60
C ALA A 63 6.27 17.51 -0.31
N ALA A 64 6.70 16.34 -0.77
CA ALA A 64 7.78 16.19 -1.74
C ALA A 64 7.17 16.21 -3.15
N ASP A 65 7.34 17.33 -3.86
CA ASP A 65 7.03 17.45 -5.30
C ASP A 65 7.99 16.59 -6.15
#